data_AF-A0A1I4YEQ7-F1
#
_entry.id   AF-A0A1I4YEQ7-F1
#
_cell.length_a   1.000
_cell.length_b   1.000
_cell.length_c   1.000
_cell.angle_alpha   90.00
_cell.angle_beta   90.00
_cell.angle_gamma   90.00
#
_symmetry.space_group_name_H-M   'P 1'
#
loop_
_entity.id
_entity.type
_entity.pdbx_description
1 polymer ?
#
loop_
_entity_poly.entity_id
_entity_poly.type
_entity_poly.pdbx_seq_one_letter_code
_entity_poly.pdbx_strand_id
1 'polypeptide(L)'
;MTEFYISRVGLFFGLAGSFFIFISFFLYAFNRKEYDKLISLFLEKYQFPPPYSFYHMVGFFGAYQLCRFFIKLSMNKPLSSFNKDSPAYSFFSENKLTVSRWMIYLSRLWMFAGICYLGTALAVLMLTILR
;
A
#
# COMPACT_ATOMS: atom_id res chain seq x y z
N MET A 1 -33.25 12.42 11.74
CA MET A 1 -32.81 11.14 12.35
C MET A 1 -31.82 10.41 11.44
N THR A 2 -32.16 10.13 10.18
CA THR A 2 -31.30 9.39 9.23
C THR A 2 -29.93 10.04 8.99
N GLU A 3 -29.87 11.36 8.78
CA GLU A 3 -28.60 12.11 8.61
C GLU A 3 -27.64 11.96 9.80
N PHE A 4 -28.17 11.91 11.02
CA PHE A 4 -27.38 11.74 12.24
C PHE A 4 -26.72 10.36 12.31
N TYR A 5 -27.41 9.31 11.87
CA TYR A 5 -26.82 7.97 11.79
C TYR A 5 -25.77 7.89 10.68
N ILE A 6 -26.05 8.45 9.50
CA ILE A 6 -25.11 8.45 8.37
C ILE A 6 -23.81 9.19 8.74
N SER A 7 -23.91 10.34 9.41
CA SER A 7 -22.73 11.11 9.83
C SER A 7 -21.88 10.36 10.87
N ARG A 8 -22.51 9.69 11.85
CA ARG A 8 -21.80 8.86 12.84
C ARG A 8 -21.10 7.67 12.20
N VAL A 9 -21.77 6.98 11.28
CA VAL A 9 -21.18 5.85 10.55
C VAL A 9 -19.99 6.32 9.71
N GLY A 10 -20.15 7.41 8.94
CA GLY A 10 -19.07 7.99 8.15
C GLY A 10 -17.85 8.40 8.99
N LEU A 11 -18.09 9.02 10.15
CA LEU A 11 -17.04 9.40 11.09
C LEU A 11 -16.32 8.17 11.69
N PHE A 12 -17.08 7.14 12.08
CA PHE A 12 -16.52 5.89 12.59
C PHE A 12 -15.59 5.24 11.57
N PHE A 13 -16.02 5.15 10.31
CA PHE A 13 -15.18 4.65 9.22
C PHE A 13 -13.91 5.50 9.04
N GLY A 14 -14.01 6.83 9.11
CA GLY A 14 -12.86 7.72 8.94
C GLY A 14 -11.83 7.55 10.05
N LEU A 15 -12.29 7.42 11.30
CA LEU A 15 -11.44 7.14 12.46
C LEU A 15 -10.80 5.75 12.38
N ALA A 16 -11.56 4.72 11.99
CA ALA A 16 -11.03 3.37 11.80
C ALA A 16 -9.95 3.34 10.70
N GLY A 17 -10.18 4.02 9.58
CA GLY A 17 -9.18 4.18 8.52
C GLY A 17 -7.90 4.86 9.00
N SER A 18 -8.05 5.95 9.76
CA SER A 18 -6.93 6.68 10.36
C SER A 18 -6.13 5.82 11.33
N PHE A 19 -6.82 5.01 12.15
CA PHE A 19 -6.20 4.08 13.08
C PHE A 19 -5.36 3.00 12.36
N PHE A 20 -5.85 2.45 11.25
CA PHE A 20 -5.06 1.50 10.45
C PHE A 20 -3.82 2.14 9.83
N ILE A 21 -3.91 3.38 9.34
CA ILE A 21 -2.74 4.13 8.84
C ILE A 21 -1.74 4.35 9.97
N PHE A 22 -2.21 4.73 11.17
CA PHE A 22 -1.36 4.94 12.34
C PHE A 22 -0.60 3.67 12.73
N ILE A 23 -1.26 2.51 12.82
CA ILE A 23 -0.58 1.22 13.08
C ILE A 23 0.44 0.91 11.98
N SER A 24 0.07 1.14 10.71
CA SER A 24 0.95 0.85 9.58
C SER A 24 2.21 1.71 9.58
N PHE A 25 2.16 2.92 10.15
CA PHE A 25 3.32 3.78 10.32
C PHE A 25 4.37 3.15 11.25
N PHE A 26 3.95 2.62 12.40
CA PHE A 26 4.89 1.92 13.30
C PHE A 26 5.44 0.67 12.63
N LEU A 27 4.59 -0.11 11.96
CA LEU A 27 5.04 -1.30 11.23
C LEU A 27 6.12 -0.94 10.19
N TYR A 28 5.95 0.16 9.45
CA TYR A 28 6.97 0.68 8.54
C TYR A 28 8.23 1.14 9.30
N ALA A 29 8.08 1.93 10.36
CA ALA A 29 9.22 2.47 11.11
C ALA A 29 10.12 1.37 11.68
N PHE A 30 9.53 0.30 12.24
CA PHE A 30 10.28 -0.85 12.75
C PHE A 30 11.00 -1.63 11.64
N ASN A 31 10.42 -1.74 10.46
CA ASN A 31 10.97 -2.50 9.33
C ASN A 31 11.71 -1.64 8.30
N ARG A 32 11.91 -0.35 8.58
CA ARG A 32 12.48 0.62 7.63
C ARG A 32 13.84 0.19 7.11
N LYS A 33 14.72 -0.34 7.96
CA LYS A 33 16.05 -0.82 7.55
C LYS A 33 15.97 -1.97 6.54
N GLU A 34 15.06 -2.90 6.75
CA GLU A 34 14.85 -4.04 5.85
C GLU A 34 14.25 -3.58 4.51
N TYR A 35 13.30 -2.66 4.58
CA TYR A 35 12.71 -2.00 3.42
C TYR A 35 13.75 -1.28 2.56
N ASP A 36 14.59 -0.43 3.19
CA ASP A 36 15.63 0.32 2.49
C ASP A 36 16.66 -0.63 1.84
N LYS A 37 17.02 -1.73 2.53
CA LYS A 37 17.90 -2.77 1.98
C LYS A 37 17.29 -3.48 0.78
N LEU A 38 15.99 -3.80 0.83
CA LEU A 38 15.30 -4.43 -0.29
C LEU A 38 15.28 -3.53 -1.52
N ILE A 39 15.04 -2.23 -1.31
CA ILE A 39 15.08 -1.22 -2.38
C ILE A 39 16.47 -1.09 -2.96
N SER A 40 17.52 -0.99 -2.13
CA SER A 40 18.88 -0.84 -2.62
C SER A 40 19.31 -2.05 -3.46
N LEU A 41 18.96 -3.27 -3.02
CA LEU A 41 19.24 -4.50 -3.77
C LEU A 41 18.50 -4.53 -5.12
N PHE A 42 17.26 -4.03 -5.16
CA PHE A 42 16.53 -3.94 -6.42
C PHE A 42 17.18 -2.93 -7.38
N LEU A 43 17.57 -1.76 -6.86
CA LEU A 43 18.17 -0.67 -7.64
C LEU A 43 19.58 -0.95 -8.14
N GLU A 44 20.28 -1.94 -7.56
CA GLU A 44 21.62 -2.35 -8.01
C GLU A 44 21.61 -2.87 -9.46
N LYS A 45 20.52 -3.55 -9.85
CA LYS A 45 20.42 -4.21 -11.17
C LYS A 45 19.22 -3.75 -11.99
N TYR A 46 18.20 -3.19 -11.35
CA TYR A 46 16.93 -2.86 -11.99
C TYR A 46 16.51 -1.42 -11.71
N GLN A 47 15.66 -0.88 -12.57
CA GLN A 47 15.05 0.44 -12.35
C GLN A 47 13.56 0.27 -12.07
N PHE A 48 13.03 1.09 -11.16
CA PHE A 48 11.59 1.11 -10.92
C PHE A 48 10.87 1.70 -12.14
N PRO A 49 9.86 1.01 -12.69
CA PRO A 49 9.01 1.60 -13.71
C PRO A 49 8.16 2.73 -13.08
N PRO A 50 7.78 3.77 -13.84
CA PRO A 50 6.73 4.69 -13.41
C PRO A 50 5.42 3.91 -13.15
N PRO A 51 4.63 4.26 -12.11
CA PRO A 51 4.84 5.32 -11.12
C PRO A 51 5.67 4.90 -9.88
N TYR A 52 6.23 3.69 -9.85
CA TYR A 52 7.01 3.20 -8.70
C TYR A 52 8.33 3.95 -8.50
N SER A 53 8.87 4.54 -9.57
CA SER A 53 9.96 5.51 -9.49
C SER A 53 9.60 6.76 -8.68
N PHE A 54 8.33 7.15 -8.58
CA PHE A 54 7.90 8.19 -7.65
C PHE A 54 7.69 7.63 -6.24
N TYR A 55 7.06 6.45 -6.13
CA TYR A 55 6.74 5.86 -4.84
C TYR A 55 7.96 5.55 -3.96
N HIS A 56 9.12 5.24 -4.54
CA HIS A 56 10.33 5.04 -3.72
C HIS A 56 10.85 6.31 -3.05
N MET A 57 10.51 7.50 -3.57
CA MET A 57 10.99 8.79 -3.04
C MET A 57 10.13 9.33 -1.89
N VAL A 58 8.86 8.94 -1.79
CA VAL A 58 7.89 9.52 -0.86
C VAL A 58 7.82 8.80 0.50
N GLY A 59 8.80 7.95 0.81
CA GLY A 59 8.94 7.30 2.11
C GLY A 59 7.74 6.43 2.49
N PHE A 60 7.22 6.60 3.70
CA PHE A 60 6.11 5.81 4.26
C PHE A 60 4.88 5.72 3.34
N PHE A 61 4.47 6.84 2.73
CA PHE A 61 3.29 6.86 1.87
C PHE A 61 3.47 6.04 0.58
N GLY A 62 4.72 5.89 0.12
CA GLY A 62 5.07 5.07 -1.04
C GLY A 62 5.39 3.62 -0.69
N ALA A 63 5.73 3.34 0.57
CA ALA A 63 6.05 2.01 1.06
C ALA A 63 4.91 1.02 0.83
N TYR A 64 3.65 1.45 0.95
CA TYR A 64 2.51 0.62 0.59
C TYR A 64 2.54 0.15 -0.88
N GLN A 65 2.75 1.09 -1.81
CA GLN A 65 2.73 0.79 -3.24
C GLN A 65 3.92 -0.09 -3.63
N LEU A 66 5.09 0.15 -3.02
CA LEU A 66 6.27 -0.68 -3.24
C LEU A 66 6.16 -2.06 -2.60
N CYS A 67 5.57 -2.18 -1.41
CA CYS A 67 5.29 -3.49 -0.83
C CYS A 67 4.38 -4.30 -1.76
N ARG A 68 3.33 -3.68 -2.33
CA ARG A 68 2.48 -4.36 -3.32
C ARG A 68 3.20 -4.69 -4.61
N PHE A 69 4.11 -3.83 -5.08
CA PHE A 69 4.98 -4.12 -6.22
C PHE A 69 5.79 -5.38 -5.97
N PHE A 70 6.54 -5.43 -4.87
CA PHE A 70 7.38 -6.58 -4.52
C PHE A 70 6.57 -7.86 -4.25
N ILE A 71 5.39 -7.76 -3.60
CA ILE A 71 4.46 -8.90 -3.44
C ILE A 71 4.04 -9.45 -4.80
N LYS A 72 3.68 -8.60 -5.76
CA LYS A 72 3.28 -9.06 -7.09
C LYS A 72 4.45 -9.61 -7.87
N LEU A 73 5.61 -8.96 -7.78
CA LEU A 73 6.85 -9.37 -8.43
C LEU A 73 7.28 -10.76 -7.96
N SER A 74 7.24 -11.02 -6.64
CA SER A 74 7.58 -12.34 -6.08
C SER A 74 6.62 -13.45 -6.50
N MET A 75 5.39 -13.10 -6.89
CA MET A 75 4.38 -14.03 -7.37
C MET A 75 4.36 -14.15 -8.90
N ASN A 76 5.30 -13.51 -9.62
CA ASN A 76 5.29 -13.40 -11.08
C ASN A 76 3.94 -12.90 -11.64
N LYS A 77 3.23 -12.06 -10.87
CA LYS A 77 1.95 -11.49 -11.29
C LYS A 77 2.18 -10.25 -12.14
N PRO A 78 1.39 -10.05 -13.21
CA PRO A 78 1.53 -8.87 -14.07
C PRO A 78 1.25 -7.59 -13.28
N LEU A 79 2.10 -6.60 -13.52
CA LEU A 79 2.00 -5.24 -13.02
C LEU A 79 1.56 -4.34 -14.19
N SER A 80 0.56 -3.49 -14.00
CA SER A 80 -0.12 -2.72 -15.05
C SER A 80 0.73 -1.63 -15.72
N SER A 81 2.04 -1.61 -15.47
CA SER A 81 3.01 -0.67 -16.02
C SER A 81 4.39 -1.31 -16.18
N PHE A 82 4.46 -2.64 -16.21
CA PHE A 82 5.72 -3.36 -16.25
C PHE A 82 5.65 -4.54 -17.20
N ASN A 83 6.58 -4.60 -18.15
CA ASN A 83 6.64 -5.67 -19.13
C ASN A 83 6.92 -7.01 -18.43
N LYS A 84 6.11 -8.03 -18.72
CA LYS A 84 6.25 -9.39 -18.17
C LYS A 84 7.57 -10.05 -18.57
N ASP A 85 8.12 -9.66 -19.71
CA ASP A 85 9.42 -10.14 -20.20
C ASP A 85 10.60 -9.41 -19.55
N SER A 86 10.34 -8.50 -18.60
CA SER A 86 11.40 -7.81 -17.89
C SER A 86 12.23 -8.79 -17.04
N PRO A 87 13.57 -8.69 -17.08
CA PRO A 87 14.43 -9.50 -16.23
C PRO A 87 14.26 -9.18 -14.74
N ALA A 88 13.51 -8.15 -14.34
CA ALA A 88 13.28 -7.90 -12.92
C ALA A 88 12.35 -8.92 -12.25
N TYR A 89 11.58 -9.70 -13.01
CA TYR A 89 10.77 -10.79 -12.43
C TYR A 89 11.64 -11.92 -11.84
N SER A 90 12.89 -12.08 -12.28
CA SER A 90 13.84 -13.00 -11.65
C SER A 90 14.50 -12.45 -10.39
N PHE A 91 14.22 -11.20 -9.99
CA PHE A 91 14.85 -10.56 -8.81
C PHE A 91 14.77 -11.42 -7.54
N PHE A 92 13.58 -11.95 -7.22
CA PHE A 92 13.38 -12.77 -6.02
C PHE A 92 14.06 -14.14 -6.13
N SER A 93 14.07 -14.76 -7.31
CA SER A 93 14.71 -16.06 -7.52
C SER A 93 16.23 -15.98 -7.53
N GLU A 94 16.79 -14.94 -8.17
CA GLU A 94 18.25 -14.70 -8.24
C GLU A 94 18.85 -14.42 -6.86
N ASN A 95 18.20 -13.58 -6.07
CA ASN A 95 18.68 -13.19 -4.75
C ASN A 95 18.26 -14.17 -3.63
N LYS A 96 17.55 -15.26 -3.98
CA LYS A 96 16.95 -16.21 -3.02
C LYS A 96 16.15 -15.52 -1.91
N LEU A 97 15.47 -14.43 -2.28
CA LEU A 97 14.68 -13.62 -1.35
C LEU A 97 13.26 -14.16 -1.28
N THR A 98 12.59 -13.88 -0.15
CA THR A 98 11.15 -14.08 -0.01
C THR A 98 10.52 -12.79 0.48
N VAL A 99 9.24 -12.59 0.16
CA VAL A 99 8.52 -11.42 0.65
C VAL A 99 8.25 -11.58 2.14
N SER A 100 8.73 -10.60 2.91
CA SER A 100 8.56 -10.58 4.34
C SER A 100 7.10 -10.38 4.74
N ARG A 101 6.68 -11.04 5.83
CA ARG A 101 5.28 -11.00 6.30
C ARG A 101 4.81 -9.58 6.63
N TRP A 102 5.69 -8.72 7.12
CA TRP A 102 5.36 -7.33 7.45
C TRP A 102 4.91 -6.55 6.21
N MET A 103 5.45 -6.84 5.02
CA MET A 103 5.03 -6.19 3.76
C MET A 103 3.59 -6.57 3.41
N ILE A 104 3.22 -7.83 3.66
CA ILE A 104 1.86 -8.34 3.48
C ILE A 104 0.92 -7.66 4.48
N TYR A 105 1.32 -7.55 5.76
CA TYR A 105 0.52 -6.87 6.78
C TYR A 105 0.35 -5.37 6.49
N LEU A 106 1.43 -4.67 6.10
CA LEU A 106 1.38 -3.27 5.69
C LEU A 106 0.41 -3.08 4.53
N SER A 107 0.51 -3.92 3.49
CA SER A 107 -0.39 -3.91 2.34
C SER A 107 -1.85 -4.11 2.74
N ARG A 108 -2.13 -5.05 3.64
CA ARG A 108 -3.49 -5.30 4.15
C ARG A 108 -4.03 -4.13 4.96
N LEU A 109 -3.25 -3.56 5.87
CA LEU A 109 -3.65 -2.39 6.67
C LEU A 109 -4.04 -1.21 5.79
N TRP A 110 -3.25 -0.91 4.76
CA TRP A 110 -3.55 0.15 3.81
C TRP A 110 -4.78 -0.14 2.94
N MET A 111 -5.01 -1.40 2.55
CA MET A 111 -6.25 -1.77 1.85
C MET A 111 -7.48 -1.59 2.74
N PHE A 112 -7.41 -2.02 4.01
CA PHE A 112 -8.50 -1.80 4.96
C PHE A 112 -8.74 -0.32 5.22
N ALA A 113 -7.68 0.48 5.37
CA ALA A 113 -7.79 1.93 5.48
C ALA A 113 -8.49 2.54 4.26
N GLY A 114 -8.12 2.11 3.05
CA GLY A 114 -8.76 2.54 1.81
C GLY A 114 -10.25 2.22 1.76
N ILE A 115 -10.65 1.01 2.18
CA ILE A 115 -12.06 0.60 2.27
C ILE A 115 -12.81 1.48 3.29
N CYS A 116 -12.22 1.74 4.45
CA CYS A 116 -12.79 2.62 5.46
C CYS A 116 -13.00 4.04 4.92
N TYR A 117 -11.99 4.64 4.27
CA TYR A 117 -12.14 5.97 3.68
C TYR A 117 -13.15 6.01 2.54
N LEU A 118 -13.28 4.94 1.75
CA LEU A 118 -14.35 4.81 0.76
C LEU A 118 -15.73 4.81 1.43
N GLY A 119 -15.88 4.10 2.56
CA GLY A 119 -17.09 4.15 3.38
C GLY A 119 -17.43 5.55 3.87
N THR A 120 -16.43 6.31 4.35
CA THR A 120 -16.61 7.73 4.71
C THR A 120 -17.01 8.58 3.52
N ALA A 121 -16.36 8.43 2.36
CA ALA A 121 -16.69 9.18 1.15
C ALA A 121 -18.13 8.92 0.69
N LEU A 122 -18.58 7.66 0.73
CA LEU A 122 -19.97 7.29 0.41
C LEU A 122 -20.96 7.90 1.40
N ALA A 123 -20.66 7.90 2.70
CA ALA A 123 -21.51 8.54 3.71
C ALA A 123 -21.62 10.05 3.49
N VAL A 124 -20.52 10.72 3.14
CA VAL A 124 -20.50 12.15 2.81
C VAL A 124 -21.32 12.41 1.54
N LEU A 125 -21.15 11.60 0.48
CA LEU A 125 -21.93 11.73 -0.74
C LEU A 125 -23.43 11.58 -0.49
N MET A 126 -23.84 10.61 0.34
CA MET A 126 -25.25 10.43 0.73
C MET A 126 -25.79 11.66 1.47
N LEU A 127 -25.03 12.23 2.41
CA LEU A 127 -25.43 13.44 3.13
C LEU A 127 -25.57 14.65 2.19
N THR A 128 -24.69 14.78 1.19
CA THR A 128 -24.77 15.88 0.21
C THR A 128 -25.98 15.76 -0.69
N ILE A 129 -26.43 14.54 -1.01
CA ILE A 129 -27.63 14.31 -1.85
C ILE A 129 -28.92 14.47 -1.05
N LEU A 130 -28.91 14.15 0.25
CA LEU A 130 -30.08 14.25 1.13
C LEU A 130 -30.39 15.67 1.60
N ARG A 131 -29.41 16.57 1.48
CA ARG A 131 -29.51 17.98 1.87
C ARG A 131 -30.07 18.84 0.75
#